data_AF-A0A4R6TL03-F1
#
_entry.id   AF-A0A4R6TL03-F1
#
_cell.length_a   1.000
_cell.length_b   1.000
_cell.length_c   1.000
_cell.angle_alpha   90.00
_cell.angle_beta   90.00
_cell.angle_gamma   90.00
#
_symmetry.space_group_name_H-M   'P 1'
#
loop_
_entity.id
_entity.type
_entity.pdbx_description
1 polymer ?
#
loop_
_entity_poly.entity_id
_entity_poly.type
_entity_poly.pdbx_seq_one_letter_code
_entity_poly.pdbx_strand_id
1 'polypeptide(L)'
;MTALQTTPRRALQSTSHAIHRLERTNQELRGLSDTLRSYVCEPKTYTLFERFESLKRRLDNLRSGNQELIAAMKGQKQALGDQVEQFRNRIKEFQELERSVLEYIGMAKMHC
;
A
#
# COMPACT_ATOMS: atom_id res chain seq x y z
N MET A 1 24.55 -17.18 -18.20
CA MET A 1 23.61 -16.30 -18.93
C MET A 1 22.20 -16.68 -18.50
N THR A 2 21.67 -16.05 -17.46
CA THR A 2 20.75 -14.89 -17.47
C THR A 2 19.29 -15.35 -17.37
N ALA A 3 18.66 -15.11 -16.22
CA ALA A 3 17.26 -14.66 -16.10
C ALA A 3 16.85 -14.54 -14.61
N LEU A 4 17.21 -13.42 -13.97
CA LEU A 4 16.47 -12.92 -12.80
C LEU A 4 15.17 -12.29 -13.32
N GLN A 5 14.13 -13.10 -13.52
CA GLN A 5 12.77 -12.60 -13.72
C GLN A 5 12.07 -12.48 -12.37
N THR A 6 12.42 -11.45 -11.60
CA THR A 6 11.58 -11.02 -10.48
C THR A 6 10.38 -10.26 -11.05
N THR A 7 9.29 -11.01 -11.23
CA THR A 7 8.01 -10.51 -11.73
C THR A 7 7.40 -9.50 -10.74
N PRO A 8 7.11 -8.25 -11.14
CA PRO A 8 6.50 -7.24 -10.26
C PRO A 8 5.11 -7.67 -9.74
N ARG A 9 4.45 -8.60 -10.46
CA ARG A 9 3.13 -9.14 -10.12
C ARG A 9 3.11 -9.93 -8.80
N ARG A 10 4.18 -10.66 -8.44
CA ARG A 10 4.28 -11.37 -7.14
C ARG A 10 4.46 -10.41 -5.96
N ALA A 11 5.18 -9.30 -6.16
CA ALA A 11 5.40 -8.30 -5.14
C ALA A 11 4.13 -7.48 -4.84
N LEU A 12 3.34 -7.10 -5.85
CA LEU A 12 2.05 -6.39 -5.64
C LEU A 12 0.97 -7.27 -4.98
N GLN A 13 0.99 -8.58 -5.26
CA GLN A 13 0.16 -9.55 -4.54
C GLN A 13 0.57 -9.65 -3.07
N SER A 14 1.87 -9.59 -2.79
CA SER A 14 2.40 -9.55 -1.42
C SER A 14 1.98 -8.30 -0.65
N THR A 15 2.05 -7.11 -1.27
CA THR A 15 1.67 -5.86 -0.59
C THR A 15 0.18 -5.73 -0.34
N SER A 16 -0.68 -6.07 -1.31
CA SER A 16 -2.14 -6.04 -1.10
C SER A 16 -2.58 -7.08 -0.07
N HIS A 17 -1.98 -8.28 -0.09
CA HIS A 17 -2.23 -9.30 0.93
C HIS A 17 -1.76 -8.84 2.32
N ALA A 18 -0.60 -8.19 2.42
CA ALA A 18 -0.09 -7.64 3.67
C ALA A 18 -1.02 -6.55 4.23
N ILE A 19 -1.52 -5.63 3.38
CA ILE A 19 -2.51 -4.62 3.77
C ILE A 19 -3.77 -5.29 4.33
N HIS A 20 -4.34 -6.28 3.63
CA HIS A 20 -5.53 -6.99 4.09
C HIS A 20 -5.32 -7.75 5.40
N ARG A 21 -4.14 -8.35 5.60
CA ARG A 21 -3.79 -8.96 6.88
C ARG A 21 -3.74 -7.92 8.00
N LEU A 22 -3.13 -6.76 7.75
CA LEU A 22 -3.07 -5.68 8.73
C LEU A 22 -4.45 -5.11 9.06
N GLU A 23 -5.32 -4.96 8.06
CA GLU A 23 -6.72 -4.54 8.24
C GLU A 23 -7.50 -5.52 9.12
N ARG A 24 -7.35 -6.83 8.87
CA ARG A 24 -7.96 -7.87 9.71
C ARG A 24 -7.42 -7.84 11.13
N THR A 25 -6.10 -7.75 11.31
CA THR A 25 -5.49 -7.63 12.64
C THR A 25 -6.00 -6.40 13.38
N ASN A 26 -6.19 -5.26 12.69
CA ASN A 26 -6.78 -4.08 13.31
C ASN A 26 -8.23 -4.28 13.75
N GLN A 27 -9.01 -5.05 12.99
CA GLN A 27 -10.37 -5.43 13.39
C GLN A 27 -10.37 -6.35 14.62
N GLU A 28 -9.44 -7.31 14.68
CA GLU A 28 -9.26 -8.18 15.84
C GLU A 28 -8.84 -7.37 17.09
N LEU A 29 -7.92 -6.41 16.94
CA LEU A 29 -7.52 -5.51 18.02
C LEU A 29 -8.68 -4.66 18.53
N ARG A 30 -9.62 -4.28 17.64
CA ARG A 30 -10.85 -3.60 18.05
C ARG A 30 -11.71 -4.49 18.94
N GLY A 31 -11.94 -5.74 18.52
CA GLY A 31 -12.70 -6.70 19.33
C GLY A 31 -12.05 -6.97 20.69
N LEU A 32 -10.71 -7.08 20.74
CA LEU A 32 -9.98 -7.20 22.00
C LEU A 32 -10.14 -5.96 22.89
N SER A 33 -10.10 -4.76 22.31
CA SER A 33 -10.32 -3.51 23.04
C SER A 33 -11.74 -3.42 23.60
N ASP A 34 -12.75 -3.78 22.80
CA ASP A 34 -14.15 -3.80 23.23
C ASP A 34 -14.38 -4.82 24.36
N THR A 35 -13.77 -6.00 24.24
CA THR A 35 -13.82 -7.04 25.29
C THR A 35 -13.16 -6.54 26.58
N LEU A 36 -11.96 -5.97 26.48
CA LEU A 36 -11.23 -5.43 27.63
C LEU A 36 -12.02 -4.31 28.29
N ARG A 37 -12.70 -3.45 27.53
CA ARG A 37 -13.49 -2.33 28.05
C ARG A 37 -14.88 -2.74 28.56
N SER A 38 -15.25 -4.01 28.46
CA SER A 38 -16.52 -4.52 28.98
C SER A 38 -16.54 -4.56 30.52
N TYR A 39 -17.73 -4.50 31.11
CA TYR A 39 -17.92 -4.60 32.56
C TYR A 39 -17.41 -5.94 33.14
N VAL A 40 -17.27 -6.99 32.33
CA VAL A 40 -16.72 -8.29 32.76
C VAL A 40 -15.24 -8.17 33.14
N CYS A 41 -14.53 -7.19 32.56
CA CYS A 41 -13.11 -6.96 32.76
C CYS A 41 -12.83 -5.80 33.73
N GLU A 42 -13.81 -5.36 34.52
CA GLU A 42 -13.63 -4.28 35.49
C GLU A 42 -12.60 -4.66 36.57
N PRO A 43 -11.54 -3.86 36.76
CA PRO A 43 -10.48 -4.19 37.72
C PRO A 43 -10.96 -3.99 39.16
N LYS A 44 -10.84 -5.05 39.97
CA LYS A 44 -11.26 -5.04 41.39
C LYS A 44 -10.14 -4.75 42.37
N THR A 45 -8.90 -4.70 41.89
CA THR A 45 -7.71 -4.42 42.69
C THR A 45 -6.83 -3.42 41.97
N TYR A 46 -5.99 -2.70 42.73
CA TYR A 46 -5.03 -1.75 42.16
C TYR A 46 -4.08 -2.41 41.13
N THR A 47 -3.59 -3.62 41.42
CA THR A 47 -2.71 -4.36 40.51
C THR A 47 -3.40 -4.75 39.20
N LEU A 48 -4.70 -5.08 39.26
CA LEU A 48 -5.50 -5.34 38.06
C LEU A 48 -5.75 -4.06 37.28
N PHE A 49 -5.97 -2.92 37.96
CA PHE A 49 -6.14 -1.62 37.32
C PHE A 49 -4.90 -1.20 36.54
N GLU A 50 -3.70 -1.32 37.12
CA GLU A 50 -2.46 -0.99 36.42
C GLU A 50 -2.26 -1.86 35.17
N ARG A 51 -2.53 -3.16 35.28
CA ARG A 51 -2.45 -4.09 34.14
C ARG A 51 -3.47 -3.75 33.07
N PHE A 52 -4.71 -3.44 33.47
CA PHE A 52 -5.78 -3.02 32.56
C PHE A 52 -5.38 -1.78 31.76
N GLU A 53 -4.92 -0.72 32.44
CA GLU A 53 -4.52 0.53 31.79
C GLU A 53 -3.25 0.35 30.92
N SER A 54 -2.35 -0.55 31.29
CA SER A 54 -1.21 -0.93 30.45
C SER A 54 -1.66 -1.63 29.17
N LEU A 55 -2.55 -2.62 29.27
CA LEU A 55 -3.07 -3.36 28.11
C LEU A 55 -3.87 -2.45 27.17
N LYS A 56 -4.72 -1.59 27.72
CA LYS A 56 -5.50 -0.60 26.98
C LYS A 56 -4.59 0.33 26.17
N ARG A 57 -3.57 0.91 26.81
CA ARG A 57 -2.58 1.75 26.12
C ARG A 57 -1.84 1.00 25.01
N ARG A 58 -1.43 -0.25 25.27
CA ARG A 58 -0.76 -1.08 24.27
C ARG A 58 -1.65 -1.39 23.07
N LEU A 59 -2.94 -1.70 23.30
CA LEU A 59 -3.91 -1.94 22.23
C LEU A 59 -4.12 -0.68 21.38
N ASP A 60 -4.33 0.46 22.03
CA ASP A 60 -4.55 1.72 21.33
C ASP A 60 -3.31 2.12 20.49
N ASN A 61 -2.10 2.00 21.06
CA ASN A 61 -0.85 2.28 20.34
C ASN A 61 -0.64 1.35 19.13
N LEU A 62 -0.85 0.04 19.32
CA LEU A 62 -0.68 -0.93 18.23
C LEU A 62 -1.70 -0.69 17.10
N ARG A 63 -2.94 -0.35 17.46
CA ARG A 63 -3.99 -0.03 16.49
C ARG A 63 -3.63 1.23 15.68
N SER A 64 -3.21 2.30 16.35
CA SER A 64 -2.81 3.55 15.69
C SER A 64 -1.61 3.33 14.76
N GLY A 65 -0.56 2.63 15.22
CA GLY A 65 0.61 2.32 14.39
C GLY A 65 0.25 1.47 13.16
N ASN A 66 -0.66 0.50 13.31
CA ASN A 66 -1.16 -0.27 12.17
C ASN A 66 -1.97 0.60 11.19
N GLN A 67 -2.77 1.56 11.67
CA GLN A 67 -3.51 2.47 10.79
C GLN A 67 -2.58 3.37 9.97
N GLU A 68 -1.55 3.92 10.61
CA GLU A 68 -0.50 4.69 9.96
C GLU A 68 0.23 3.86 8.90
N LEU A 69 0.59 2.62 9.22
CA LEU A 69 1.26 1.72 8.29
C LEU A 69 0.37 1.36 7.09
N ILE A 70 -0.91 1.09 7.30
CA ILE A 70 -1.89 0.86 6.22
C ILE A 70 -1.97 2.07 5.31
N ALA A 71 -2.06 3.29 5.87
CA ALA A 71 -2.13 4.52 5.10
C ALA A 71 -0.86 4.73 4.25
N ALA A 72 0.31 4.54 4.84
CA ALA A 72 1.59 4.65 4.14
C ALA A 72 1.70 3.64 2.98
N MET A 73 1.34 2.37 3.21
CA MET A 73 1.38 1.33 2.17
C MET A 73 0.39 1.59 1.03
N LYS A 74 -0.81 2.10 1.33
CA LYS A 74 -1.80 2.49 0.31
C LYS A 74 -1.30 3.68 -0.51
N GLY A 75 -0.71 4.68 0.13
CA GLY A 75 -0.12 5.85 -0.54
C GLY A 75 1.00 5.45 -1.51
N GLN A 76 1.91 4.57 -1.08
CA GLN A 76 2.98 4.06 -1.96
C GLN A 76 2.44 3.30 -3.16
N LYS A 77 1.41 2.47 -2.97
CA LYS A 77 0.76 1.73 -4.07
C LYS A 77 0.15 2.68 -5.10
N GLN A 78 -0.49 3.76 -4.65
CA GLN A 78 -1.07 4.77 -5.53
C GLN A 78 0.01 5.52 -6.31
N ALA A 79 1.06 6.01 -5.62
CA ALA A 79 2.16 6.72 -6.26
C ALA A 79 2.87 5.88 -7.34
N LEU A 80 3.05 4.59 -7.09
CA LEU A 80 3.61 3.67 -8.09
C LEU A 80 2.67 3.51 -9.29
N GLY A 81 1.35 3.44 -9.06
CA GLY A 81 0.35 3.43 -10.13
C GLY A 81 0.43 4.66 -11.02
N ASP A 82 0.52 5.85 -10.40
CA ASP A 82 0.63 7.12 -11.11
C ASP A 82 1.93 7.19 -11.95
N GLN A 83 3.05 6.73 -11.41
CA GLN A 83 4.32 6.66 -12.13
C GLN A 83 4.26 5.73 -13.35
N VAL A 84 3.60 4.57 -13.22
CA VAL A 84 3.43 3.63 -14.34
C VAL A 84 2.59 4.24 -15.46
N GLU A 85 1.53 4.97 -15.12
CA GLU A 85 0.71 5.65 -16.12
C GLU A 85 1.45 6.82 -16.79
N GLN A 86 2.24 7.60 -16.04
CA GLN A 86 3.11 8.61 -16.63
C GLN A 86 4.11 7.99 -17.62
N PHE A 87 4.74 6.88 -17.26
CA PHE A 87 5.66 6.16 -18.14
C PHE A 87 4.97 5.68 -19.43
N ARG A 88 3.76 5.14 -19.32
CA ARG A 88 2.96 4.74 -20.49
C ARG A 88 2.65 5.91 -21.42
N ASN A 89 2.32 7.07 -20.85
CA ASN A 89 2.06 8.27 -21.64
C ASN A 89 3.31 8.73 -22.39
N ARG A 90 4.48 8.71 -21.74
CA ARG A 90 5.76 9.04 -22.40
C ARG A 90 6.10 8.10 -23.54
N ILE A 91 5.83 6.80 -23.41
CA ILE A 91 6.01 5.85 -24.52
C ILE A 91 5.08 6.18 -25.70
N LYS A 92 3.82 6.53 -25.44
CA LYS A 92 2.87 6.90 -26.50
C LYS A 92 3.31 8.16 -27.23
N GLU A 93 3.70 9.21 -26.48
CA GLU A 93 4.23 10.45 -27.03
C GLU A 93 5.45 10.18 -27.93
N PHE A 94 6.36 9.30 -27.49
CA PHE A 94 7.51 8.88 -28.30
C PHE A 94 7.08 8.19 -29.60
N GLN A 95 6.14 7.25 -29.55
CA GLN A 95 5.65 6.52 -30.72
C GLN A 95 4.89 7.41 -31.72
N GLU A 96 4.20 8.43 -31.23
CA GLU A 96 3.58 9.46 -32.08
C GLU A 96 4.65 10.29 -32.77
N LEU A 97 5.65 10.76 -32.02
CA LEU A 97 6.76 11.54 -32.56
C LEU A 97 7.54 10.73 -33.61
N GLU A 98 7.85 9.47 -33.32
CA GLU A 98 8.53 8.57 -34.26
C GLU A 98 7.76 8.45 -35.58
N ARG A 99 6.44 8.25 -35.53
CA ARG A 99 5.60 8.21 -36.72
C ARG A 99 5.65 9.52 -37.51
N SER A 100 5.52 10.66 -36.84
CA SER A 100 5.57 11.98 -37.50
C SER A 100 6.94 12.24 -38.16
N VAL A 101 8.03 11.81 -37.53
CA VAL A 101 9.37 11.92 -38.12
C VAL A 101 9.51 11.03 -39.36
N LEU A 102 9.02 9.79 -39.30
CA LEU A 102 9.05 8.87 -40.45
C LEU A 102 8.21 9.40 -41.62
N GLU A 103 7.04 9.97 -41.33
CA GLU A 103 6.17 10.61 -42.32
C GLU A 103 6.87 11.80 -42.99
N TYR A 104 7.51 12.67 -42.20
CA TYR A 104 8.31 13.78 -42.72
C TYR A 104 9.45 13.31 -43.62
N ILE A 105 10.20 12.28 -43.21
CA ILE A 105 11.28 11.71 -44.04
C ILE A 105 10.71 11.17 -45.37
N GLY A 106 9.55 10.51 -45.33
CA GLY A 106 8.86 10.04 -46.53
C GLY A 106 8.51 11.18 -47.49
N MET A 107 7.92 12.27 -46.97
CA MET A 107 7.60 13.47 -47.75
C MET A 107 8.85 14.14 -48.33
N ALA A 108 9.89 14.34 -47.52
CA ALA A 108 11.13 15.00 -47.95
C ALA A 108 11.80 14.25 -49.12
N LYS A 109 11.80 12.91 -49.10
CA LYS A 109 12.36 12.08 -50.17
C LYS A 109 11.57 12.14 -51.48
N MET A 110 10.27 12.45 -51.43
CA MET A 110 9.44 12.59 -52.64
C MET A 110 9.64 13.93 -53.34
N HIS A 111 10.27 14.91 -52.68
CA HIS A 111 10.55 16.25 -53.20
C HIS A 111 12.04 16.46 -53.55
N CYS A 112 12.84 15.39 -53.55
CA CYS A 112 14.22 15.33 -54.03
C CYS A 112 14.26 14.54 -55.34
#